data_AF-A0A0G9AL48-F1
#
_entry.id   AF-A0A0G9AL48-F1
#
_cell.length_a   1.000
_cell.length_b   1.000
_cell.length_c   1.000
_cell.angle_alpha   90.00
_cell.angle_beta   90.00
_cell.angle_gamma   90.00
#
_symmetry.space_group_name_H-M   'P 1'
#
loop_
_entity.id
_entity.type
_entity.pdbx_description
1 polymer ?
#
loop_
_entity_poly.entity_id
_entity_poly.type
_entity_poly.pdbx_seq_one_letter_code
_entity_poly.pdbx_strand_id
1 'polypeptide(L)'
;MTSCKRKALLVFCVGLVLLGIGLLGLWHVLPLNNYLAGVSAGIGGSCMLLSVPMWLARGNPRDSTRPALARRYYREFGIPMLLYVLVMLFWRYLLGHVGPHWARVLIALLPAVLVVLVIRAVARYVRDSDEMQRRIELEAIAIAAGLVSGAYMTAGFLQAAALIDVPASAAMLWVFPLLCAIYGITKSIHARRFE
;
A
#
# COMPACT_ATOMS: atom_id res chain seq x y z
N MET A 1 6.13 -16.79 -21.93
CA MET A 1 5.77 -15.89 -20.81
C MET A 1 6.97 -15.76 -19.89
N THR A 2 7.41 -14.54 -19.54
CA THR A 2 8.48 -14.36 -18.56
C THR A 2 8.01 -14.82 -17.17
N SER A 3 8.93 -15.33 -16.32
CA SER A 3 8.61 -15.82 -14.97
C SER A 3 7.87 -14.77 -14.11
N CYS A 4 8.16 -13.49 -14.33
CA CYS A 4 7.50 -12.37 -13.66
C CYS A 4 6.00 -12.26 -14.04
N LYS A 5 5.67 -12.35 -15.33
CA LYS A 5 4.27 -12.32 -15.80
C LYS A 5 3.46 -13.50 -15.28
N ARG A 6 4.07 -14.69 -15.15
CA ARG A 6 3.41 -15.87 -14.56
C ARG A 6 3.10 -15.66 -13.08
N LYS A 7 4.03 -15.07 -12.31
CA LYS A 7 3.82 -14.73 -10.90
C LYS A 7 2.77 -13.62 -10.72
N ALA A 8 2.77 -12.60 -11.57
CA ALA A 8 1.77 -11.53 -11.55
C ALA A 8 0.35 -12.09 -11.78
N LEU A 9 0.19 -13.01 -12.75
CA LEU A 9 -1.08 -13.67 -13.04
C LEU A 9 -1.55 -14.53 -11.87
N LEU A 10 -0.64 -15.25 -11.21
CA LEU A 10 -0.97 -16.01 -10.00
C LEU A 10 -1.41 -15.10 -8.85
N VAL A 11 -0.71 -13.99 -8.59
CA VAL A 11 -1.09 -13.02 -7.56
C VAL A 11 -2.44 -12.37 -7.86
N PHE A 12 -2.73 -12.09 -9.14
CA PHE A 12 -4.04 -11.60 -9.57
C PHE A 12 -5.15 -12.62 -9.34
N CYS A 13 -4.95 -13.89 -9.74
CA CYS A 13 -5.93 -14.95 -9.52
C CYS A 13 -6.20 -15.20 -8.03
N VAL A 14 -5.14 -15.23 -7.20
CA VAL A 14 -5.28 -15.37 -5.74
C VAL A 14 -6.02 -14.15 -5.15
N GLY A 15 -5.71 -12.95 -5.61
CA GLY A 15 -6.41 -11.72 -5.23
C GLY A 15 -7.90 -11.77 -5.57
N LEU A 16 -8.25 -12.25 -6.78
CA LEU A 16 -9.62 -12.37 -7.26
C LEU A 16 -10.44 -13.39 -6.44
N VAL A 17 -9.82 -14.53 -6.10
CA VAL A 17 -10.44 -15.53 -5.23
C VAL A 17 -10.69 -14.99 -3.81
N LEU A 18 -9.71 -14.31 -3.22
CA LEU A 18 -9.86 -13.73 -1.88
C LEU A 18 -10.90 -12.59 -1.83
N LEU A 19 -10.95 -11.77 -2.90
CA LEU A 19 -11.94 -10.72 -3.05
C LEU A 19 -13.35 -11.30 -3.21
N GLY A 20 -13.49 -12.35 -4.02
CA GLY A 20 -14.75 -13.09 -4.18
C GLY A 20 -15.25 -13.71 -2.88
N ILE A 21 -14.38 -14.36 -2.11
CA ILE A 21 -14.72 -14.94 -0.79
C ILE A 21 -15.14 -13.84 0.20
N GLY A 22 -14.46 -12.69 0.19
CA GLY A 22 -14.82 -11.55 1.04
C GLY A 22 -16.17 -10.92 0.69
N LEU A 23 -16.45 -10.71 -0.59
CA LEU A 23 -17.75 -10.21 -1.06
C LEU A 23 -18.90 -11.17 -0.76
N LEU A 24 -18.69 -12.49 -0.97
CA LEU A 24 -19.69 -13.52 -0.69
C LEU A 24 -19.93 -13.69 0.83
N GLY A 25 -18.91 -13.47 1.66
CA GLY A 25 -19.06 -13.41 3.12
C GLY A 25 -19.85 -12.17 3.57
N LEU A 26 -19.63 -11.01 2.95
CA LEU A 26 -20.40 -9.78 3.23
C LEU A 26 -21.86 -9.87 2.78
N TRP A 27 -22.16 -10.70 1.78
CA TRP A 27 -23.51 -10.97 1.29
C TRP A 27 -24.24 -12.10 2.05
N HIS A 28 -23.69 -12.57 3.19
CA HIS A 28 -24.24 -13.66 4.03
C HIS A 28 -24.45 -15.01 3.31
N VAL A 29 -23.86 -15.21 2.12
CA VAL A 29 -23.90 -16.51 1.42
C VAL A 29 -22.94 -17.53 2.08
N LEU A 30 -21.92 -17.01 2.78
CA LEU A 30 -20.99 -17.79 3.60
C LEU A 30 -21.18 -17.40 5.08
N PRO A 31 -21.08 -18.35 6.03
CA PRO A 31 -21.15 -18.07 7.47
C PRO A 31 -19.82 -17.47 7.98
N LEU A 32 -19.34 -16.42 7.31
CA LEU A 32 -18.14 -15.69 7.69
C LEU A 32 -18.51 -14.50 8.56
N ASN A 33 -17.76 -14.30 9.64
CA ASN A 33 -17.86 -13.09 10.45
C ASN A 33 -17.57 -11.87 9.56
N ASN A 34 -18.38 -10.80 9.63
CA ASN A 34 -18.25 -9.58 8.82
C ASN A 34 -16.83 -8.98 8.85
N TYR A 35 -16.12 -9.17 9.97
CA TYR A 35 -14.72 -8.79 10.09
C TYR A 35 -13.79 -9.61 9.17
N LEU A 36 -13.94 -10.94 9.15
CA LEU A 36 -13.13 -11.83 8.30
C LEU A 36 -13.44 -11.63 6.82
N ALA A 37 -14.71 -11.41 6.47
CA ALA A 37 -15.14 -11.09 5.12
C ALA A 37 -14.55 -9.74 4.63
N GLY A 38 -14.48 -8.74 5.52
CA GLY A 38 -13.82 -7.47 5.23
C GLY A 38 -12.30 -7.60 5.06
N VAL A 39 -11.63 -8.41 5.88
CA VAL A 39 -10.18 -8.65 5.79
C VAL A 39 -9.83 -9.38 4.49
N SER A 40 -10.58 -10.41 4.10
CA SER A 40 -10.33 -11.14 2.84
C SER A 40 -10.59 -10.28 1.61
N ALA A 41 -11.66 -9.45 1.63
CA ALA A 41 -11.92 -8.49 0.57
C ALA A 41 -10.79 -7.45 0.44
N GLY A 42 -10.28 -6.93 1.57
CA GLY A 42 -9.18 -5.96 1.60
C GLY A 42 -7.85 -6.54 1.10
N ILE A 43 -7.51 -7.77 1.53
CA ILE A 43 -6.32 -8.49 1.03
C ILE A 43 -6.47 -8.79 -0.46
N GLY A 44 -7.65 -9.25 -0.90
CA GLY A 44 -7.94 -9.52 -2.31
C GLY A 44 -7.76 -8.29 -3.20
N GLY A 45 -8.34 -7.16 -2.80
CA GLY A 45 -8.18 -5.87 -3.47
C GLY A 45 -6.73 -5.39 -3.51
N SER A 46 -5.99 -5.55 -2.41
CA SER A 46 -4.56 -5.18 -2.33
C SER A 46 -3.69 -6.06 -3.23
N CYS A 47 -3.96 -7.37 -3.28
CA CYS A 47 -3.27 -8.30 -4.18
C CYS A 47 -3.56 -7.99 -5.65
N MET A 48 -4.80 -7.63 -5.99
CA MET A 48 -5.14 -7.20 -7.35
C MET A 48 -4.43 -5.89 -7.72
N LEU A 49 -4.41 -4.90 -6.83
CA LEU A 49 -3.66 -3.65 -7.04
C LEU A 49 -2.16 -3.89 -7.20
N LEU A 50 -1.56 -4.79 -6.42
CA LEU A 50 -0.13 -5.16 -6.52
C LEU A 50 0.19 -6.01 -7.75
N SER A 51 -0.78 -6.73 -8.30
CA SER A 51 -0.58 -7.53 -9.51
C SER A 51 -0.41 -6.67 -10.76
N VAL A 52 -1.02 -5.48 -10.81
CA VAL A 52 -0.92 -4.53 -11.92
C VAL A 52 0.53 -4.08 -12.16
N PRO A 53 1.27 -3.53 -11.16
CA PRO A 53 2.67 -3.16 -11.34
C PRO A 53 3.56 -4.38 -11.58
N MET A 54 3.25 -5.56 -11.04
CA MET A 54 4.02 -6.79 -11.34
C MET A 54 3.80 -7.31 -12.76
N TRP A 55 2.59 -7.18 -13.31
CA TRP A 55 2.31 -7.46 -14.72
C TRP A 55 3.01 -6.44 -15.60
N LEU A 56 2.99 -5.18 -15.16
CA LEU A 56 3.64 -4.10 -15.87
C LEU A 56 5.17 -4.22 -15.80
N ALA A 57 5.77 -4.69 -14.71
CA ALA A 57 7.21 -4.91 -14.63
C ALA A 57 7.65 -6.01 -15.65
N ARG A 58 8.41 -5.61 -16.67
CA ARG A 58 8.93 -6.54 -17.70
C ARG A 58 10.27 -7.18 -17.31
N GLY A 59 11.10 -6.50 -16.53
CA GLY A 59 12.38 -6.99 -16.03
C GLY A 59 12.34 -7.72 -14.67
N ASN A 60 13.42 -8.46 -14.38
CA ASN A 60 13.66 -9.06 -13.08
C ASN A 60 14.21 -7.98 -12.13
N PRO A 61 13.51 -7.58 -11.05
CA PRO A 61 13.96 -6.50 -10.16
C PRO A 61 15.30 -6.78 -9.43
N ARG A 62 15.85 -7.99 -9.61
CA ARG A 62 17.15 -8.39 -9.05
C ARG A 62 18.34 -7.91 -9.89
N ASP A 63 18.14 -7.51 -11.14
CA ASP A 63 19.27 -7.24 -12.05
C ASP A 63 19.87 -5.84 -11.89
N SER A 64 19.08 -4.87 -11.39
CA SER A 64 19.46 -3.46 -11.39
C SER A 64 20.04 -2.95 -10.07
N THR A 65 20.02 -3.75 -8.99
CA THR A 65 20.40 -3.27 -7.64
C THR A 65 21.44 -4.17 -6.99
N ARG A 66 22.39 -3.56 -6.28
CA ARG A 66 23.39 -4.30 -5.50
C ARG A 66 22.65 -5.23 -4.51
N PRO A 67 22.91 -6.54 -4.50
CA PRO A 67 22.13 -7.50 -3.71
C PRO A 67 22.19 -7.25 -2.19
N ALA A 68 23.26 -6.62 -1.70
CA ALA A 68 23.38 -6.19 -0.31
C ALA A 68 22.41 -5.04 0.04
N LEU A 69 22.23 -4.07 -0.87
CA LEU A 69 21.29 -2.96 -0.72
C LEU A 69 19.85 -3.48 -0.69
N ALA A 70 19.50 -4.35 -1.64
CA ALA A 70 18.17 -4.94 -1.72
C ALA A 70 17.83 -5.73 -0.44
N ARG A 71 18.74 -6.56 0.06
CA ARG A 71 18.52 -7.34 1.30
C ARG A 71 18.31 -6.43 2.51
N ARG A 72 19.07 -5.35 2.61
CA ARG A 72 18.92 -4.36 3.69
C ARG A 72 17.59 -3.64 3.59
N TYR A 73 17.20 -3.20 2.40
CA TYR A 73 15.90 -2.58 2.16
C TYR A 73 14.74 -3.50 2.52
N TYR A 74 14.74 -4.75 2.05
CA TYR A 74 13.68 -5.70 2.39
C TYR A 74 13.56 -5.97 3.90
N ARG A 75 14.67 -5.90 4.65
CA ARG A 75 14.65 -6.03 6.11
C ARG A 75 14.15 -4.74 6.78
N GLU A 76 14.68 -3.59 6.39
CA GLU A 76 14.29 -2.28 6.96
C GLU A 76 12.84 -1.88 6.62
N PHE A 77 12.33 -2.32 5.46
CA PHE A 77 10.94 -2.12 5.04
C PHE A 77 10.02 -3.23 5.56
N GLY A 78 10.45 -4.49 5.46
CA GLY A 78 9.62 -5.64 5.76
C GLY A 78 9.24 -5.76 7.23
N ILE A 79 10.16 -5.44 8.15
CA ILE A 79 9.89 -5.52 9.60
C ILE A 79 8.81 -4.50 10.01
N PRO A 80 8.94 -3.18 9.72
CA PRO A 80 7.88 -2.22 10.03
C PRO A 80 6.56 -2.50 9.33
N MET A 81 6.60 -2.99 8.09
CA MET A 81 5.38 -3.32 7.35
C MET A 81 4.65 -4.52 7.98
N LEU A 82 5.38 -5.56 8.40
CA LEU A 82 4.80 -6.70 9.10
C LEU A 82 4.16 -6.25 10.42
N LEU A 83 4.86 -5.43 11.20
CA LEU A 83 4.32 -4.84 12.43
C LEU A 83 3.06 -3.99 12.14
N TYR A 84 3.07 -3.20 11.06
CA TYR A 84 1.93 -2.37 10.68
C TYR A 84 0.70 -3.23 10.38
N VAL A 85 0.87 -4.31 9.62
CA VAL A 85 -0.22 -5.26 9.32
C VAL A 85 -0.75 -5.89 10.60
N LEU A 86 0.13 -6.38 11.49
CA LEU A 86 -0.30 -6.97 12.77
C LEU A 86 -1.10 -5.96 13.60
N VAL A 87 -0.59 -4.74 13.73
CA VAL A 87 -1.25 -3.67 14.49
C VAL A 87 -2.62 -3.34 13.90
N MET A 88 -2.74 -3.29 12.57
CA MET A 88 -4.02 -3.03 11.91
C MET A 88 -5.02 -4.18 12.09
N LEU A 89 -4.57 -5.43 12.09
CA LEU A 89 -5.43 -6.57 12.39
C LEU A 89 -5.97 -6.50 13.83
N PHE A 90 -5.10 -6.24 14.80
CA PHE A 90 -5.49 -6.17 16.21
C PHE A 90 -6.05 -4.80 16.63
N TRP A 91 -6.15 -3.82 15.72
CA TRP A 91 -6.44 -2.42 16.04
C TRP A 91 -7.71 -2.22 16.87
N ARG A 92 -8.82 -2.83 16.42
CA ARG A 92 -10.12 -2.76 17.09
C ARG A 92 -10.08 -3.42 18.46
N TYR A 93 -9.36 -4.54 18.57
CA TYR A 93 -9.20 -5.26 19.83
C TYR A 93 -8.37 -4.44 20.83
N LEU A 94 -7.24 -3.88 20.39
CA LEU A 94 -6.35 -3.02 21.17
C LEU A 94 -7.09 -1.78 21.71
N LEU A 95 -7.86 -1.09 20.87
CA LEU A 95 -8.61 0.10 21.29
C LEU A 95 -9.85 -0.22 22.13
N GLY A 96 -10.41 -1.44 22.01
CA GLY A 96 -11.55 -1.88 22.81
C GLY A 96 -11.21 -2.20 24.26
N HIS A 97 -9.96 -2.61 24.55
CA HIS A 97 -9.51 -2.99 25.90
C HIS A 97 -8.85 -1.83 26.67
N VAL A 98 -8.76 -0.64 26.08
CA VAL A 98 -8.04 0.49 26.66
C VAL A 98 -9.01 1.63 26.96
N GLY A 99 -9.06 2.01 28.25
CA GLY A 99 -9.88 3.12 28.73
C GLY A 99 -9.49 4.48 28.12
N PRO A 100 -10.26 5.55 28.39
CA PRO A 100 -10.03 6.89 27.86
C PRO A 100 -8.85 7.59 28.56
N HIS A 101 -7.64 7.06 28.37
CA HIS A 101 -6.40 7.53 28.97
C HIS A 101 -5.34 7.84 27.90
N TRP A 102 -4.20 8.44 28.29
CA TRP A 102 -3.10 8.74 27.36
C TRP A 102 -2.59 7.50 26.61
N ALA A 103 -2.73 6.30 27.20
CA ALA A 103 -2.41 5.04 26.56
C ALA A 103 -3.18 4.82 25.24
N ARG A 104 -4.43 5.29 25.15
CA ARG A 104 -5.25 5.19 23.93
C ARG A 104 -4.67 6.04 22.80
N VAL A 105 -4.10 7.20 23.12
CA VAL A 105 -3.43 8.07 22.13
C VAL A 105 -2.18 7.41 21.59
N LEU A 106 -1.35 6.82 22.45
CA LEU A 106 -0.14 6.11 21.99
C LEU A 106 -0.47 4.94 21.08
N ILE A 107 -1.50 4.16 21.44
CA ILE A 107 -1.97 3.06 20.58
C ILE A 107 -2.49 3.65 19.27
N ALA A 108 -3.31 4.70 19.31
CA ALA A 108 -3.85 5.39 18.12
C ALA A 108 -2.77 5.92 17.16
N LEU A 109 -1.60 6.28 17.67
CA LEU A 109 -0.47 6.79 16.88
C LEU A 109 0.53 5.72 16.44
N LEU A 110 0.44 4.51 16.99
CA LEU A 110 1.37 3.42 16.70
C LEU A 110 1.51 3.09 15.19
N PRO A 111 0.43 3.07 14.38
CA PRO A 111 0.53 2.84 12.93
C PRO A 111 1.29 3.97 12.23
N ALA A 112 1.10 5.23 12.67
CA ALA A 112 1.80 6.37 12.12
C ALA A 112 3.32 6.27 12.37
N VAL A 113 3.73 5.83 13.57
CA VAL A 113 5.14 5.58 13.88
C VAL A 113 5.73 4.50 12.96
N LEU A 114 5.00 3.41 12.72
CA LEU A 114 5.44 2.35 11.82
C LEU A 114 5.58 2.84 10.37
N VAL A 115 4.65 3.69 9.90
CA VAL A 115 4.74 4.34 8.58
C VAL A 115 5.97 5.25 8.50
N VAL A 116 6.31 6.00 9.55
CA VAL A 116 7.54 6.82 9.57
C VAL A 116 8.80 5.94 9.43
N LEU A 117 8.84 4.77 10.05
CA LEU A 117 9.94 3.81 9.87
C LEU A 117 10.03 3.31 8.43
N VAL A 118 8.89 3.04 7.78
CA VAL A 118 8.83 2.68 6.36
C VAL A 118 9.36 3.82 5.49
N ILE A 119 8.92 5.06 5.72
CA ILE A 119 9.40 6.25 4.97
C ILE A 119 10.92 6.39 5.14
N ARG A 120 11.45 6.21 6.35
CA ARG A 120 12.89 6.24 6.61
C ARG A 120 13.64 5.15 5.85
N ALA A 121 13.11 3.93 5.77
CA ALA A 121 13.71 2.84 5.01
C ALA A 121 13.75 3.15 3.50
N VAL A 122 12.65 3.69 2.96
CA VAL A 122 12.57 4.13 1.55
C VAL A 122 13.54 5.28 1.28
N ALA A 123 13.58 6.30 2.13
CA ALA A 123 14.48 7.44 1.97
C ALA A 123 15.95 7.04 1.98
N ARG A 124 16.34 6.07 2.83
CA ARG A 124 17.69 5.49 2.84
C ARG A 124 17.98 4.74 1.55
N TYR A 125 17.05 3.90 1.11
CA TYR A 125 17.20 3.16 -0.14
C TYR A 125 17.39 4.09 -1.35
N VAL A 126 16.58 5.14 -1.47
CA VAL A 126 16.70 6.14 -2.55
C VAL A 126 18.05 6.88 -2.50
N ARG A 127 18.58 7.18 -1.31
CA ARG A 127 19.89 7.84 -1.14
C ARG A 127 21.06 6.95 -1.51
N ASP A 128 20.98 5.68 -1.14
CA ASP A 128 22.05 4.69 -1.34
C ASP A 128 21.96 4.00 -2.73
N SER A 129 20.96 4.35 -3.53
CA SER A 129 20.79 3.88 -4.92
C SER A 129 21.71 4.65 -5.87
N ASP A 130 21.98 4.05 -7.03
CA ASP A 130 22.69 4.75 -8.10
C ASP A 130 21.89 5.94 -8.64
N GLU A 131 22.52 6.81 -9.44
CA GLU A 131 21.90 8.04 -9.93
C GLU A 131 20.65 7.78 -10.80
N MET A 132 20.67 6.72 -11.60
CA MET A 132 19.56 6.39 -12.50
C MET A 132 18.34 5.90 -11.70
N GLN A 133 18.54 4.92 -10.81
CA GLN A 133 17.51 4.41 -9.92
C GLN A 133 16.97 5.52 -9.01
N ARG A 134 17.85 6.35 -8.45
CA ARG A 134 17.43 7.50 -7.63
C ARG A 134 16.54 8.47 -8.40
N ARG A 135 16.83 8.74 -9.68
CA ARG A 135 15.98 9.57 -10.54
C ARG A 135 14.61 8.93 -10.76
N ILE A 136 14.56 7.64 -11.11
CA ILE A 136 13.30 6.90 -11.31
C ILE A 136 12.45 6.94 -10.03
N GLU A 137 13.05 6.71 -8.87
CA GLU A 137 12.36 6.74 -7.58
C GLU A 137 11.78 8.12 -7.26
N LEU A 138 12.58 9.17 -7.40
CA LEU A 138 12.16 10.54 -7.11
C LEU A 138 11.08 11.04 -8.09
N GLU A 139 11.21 10.73 -9.38
CA GLU A 139 10.21 11.08 -10.40
C GLU A 139 8.89 10.36 -10.15
N ALA A 140 8.94 9.06 -9.83
CA ALA A 140 7.74 8.30 -9.48
C ALA A 140 7.05 8.85 -8.22
N ILE A 141 7.82 9.23 -7.19
CA ILE A 141 7.29 9.85 -5.97
C ILE A 141 6.67 11.21 -6.28
N ALA A 142 7.32 12.05 -7.10
CA ALA A 142 6.83 13.37 -7.46
C ALA A 142 5.50 13.31 -8.22
N ILE A 143 5.41 12.43 -9.22
CA ILE A 143 4.17 12.21 -9.98
C ILE A 143 3.06 11.68 -9.07
N ALA A 144 3.37 10.70 -8.20
CA ALA A 144 2.40 10.16 -7.26
C ALA A 144 1.90 11.22 -6.29
N ALA A 145 2.80 12.00 -5.68
CA ALA A 145 2.45 13.08 -4.78
C ALA A 145 1.54 14.11 -5.46
N GLY A 146 1.91 14.56 -6.67
CA GLY A 146 1.13 15.54 -7.43
C GLY A 146 -0.27 15.03 -7.80
N LEU A 147 -0.38 13.78 -8.26
CA LEU A 147 -1.68 13.17 -8.61
C LEU A 147 -2.57 13.01 -7.37
N VAL A 148 -2.04 12.51 -6.27
CA VAL A 148 -2.83 12.32 -5.04
C VAL A 148 -3.23 13.66 -4.44
N SER A 149 -2.32 14.65 -4.37
CA SER A 149 -2.67 15.98 -3.87
C SER A 149 -3.71 16.67 -4.75
N GLY A 150 -3.59 16.55 -6.07
CA GLY A 150 -4.55 17.11 -7.02
C GLY A 150 -5.93 16.44 -6.94
N ALA A 151 -5.97 15.12 -6.79
CA ALA A 151 -7.21 14.38 -6.58
C ALA A 151 -7.86 14.73 -5.24
N TYR A 152 -7.07 14.81 -4.16
CA TYR A 152 -7.57 15.18 -2.83
C TYR A 152 -8.12 16.61 -2.81
N MET A 153 -7.43 17.55 -3.46
CA MET A 153 -7.89 18.94 -3.56
C MET A 153 -9.18 19.04 -4.40
N THR A 154 -9.26 18.32 -5.52
CA THR A 154 -10.48 18.23 -6.33
C THR A 154 -11.66 17.70 -5.53
N ALA A 155 -11.45 16.61 -4.76
CA ALA A 155 -12.48 16.09 -3.85
C ALA A 155 -12.86 17.12 -2.78
N GLY A 156 -11.89 17.87 -2.23
CA GLY A 156 -12.15 18.96 -1.30
C GLY A 156 -13.04 20.07 -1.87
N PHE A 157 -12.85 20.46 -3.13
CA PHE A 157 -13.72 21.43 -3.80
C PHE A 157 -15.15 20.89 -4.01
N LEU A 158 -15.28 19.63 -4.42
CA LEU A 158 -16.58 18.98 -4.56
C LEU A 158 -17.32 18.90 -3.22
N GLN A 159 -16.61 18.61 -2.14
CA GLN A 159 -17.18 18.55 -0.79
C GLN A 159 -17.55 19.94 -0.27
N ALA A 160 -16.74 20.97 -0.54
CA ALA A 160 -17.05 22.36 -0.20
C ALA A 160 -18.29 22.88 -0.96
N ALA A 161 -18.52 22.41 -2.18
CA ALA A 161 -19.72 22.68 -2.96
C ALA A 161 -20.93 21.80 -2.58
N ALA A 162 -20.81 20.98 -1.52
CA ALA A 162 -21.83 20.02 -1.08
C ALA A 162 -22.29 19.03 -2.17
N LEU A 163 -21.45 18.76 -3.17
CA LEU A 163 -21.72 17.79 -4.25
C LEU A 163 -21.41 16.35 -3.82
N ILE A 164 -20.48 16.19 -2.89
CA ILE A 164 -20.11 14.90 -2.31
C ILE A 164 -19.99 15.03 -0.79
N ASP A 165 -20.31 13.96 -0.07
CA ASP A 165 -20.06 13.85 1.37
C ASP A 165 -19.19 12.63 1.65
N VAL A 166 -17.91 12.86 1.90
CA VAL A 166 -16.93 11.81 2.20
C VAL A 166 -16.53 11.94 3.67
N PRO A 167 -16.62 10.84 4.46
CA PRO A 167 -16.16 10.86 5.85
C PRO A 167 -14.68 11.25 5.94
N ALA A 168 -14.38 12.28 6.74
CA ALA A 168 -13.02 12.83 6.86
C ALA A 168 -11.99 11.77 7.29
N SER A 169 -12.37 10.85 8.18
CA SER A 169 -11.51 9.75 8.62
C SER A 169 -11.15 8.80 7.47
N ALA A 170 -12.10 8.49 6.59
CA ALA A 170 -11.83 7.69 5.40
C ALA A 170 -10.89 8.44 4.45
N ALA A 171 -11.18 9.72 4.16
CA ALA A 171 -10.33 10.54 3.30
C ALA A 171 -8.88 10.57 3.79
N MET A 172 -8.65 10.83 5.09
CA MET A 172 -7.32 10.89 5.70
C MET A 172 -6.57 9.55 5.66
N LEU A 173 -7.26 8.44 5.91
CA LEU A 173 -6.63 7.11 5.93
C LEU A 173 -6.27 6.60 4.53
N TRP A 174 -7.01 7.03 3.49
CA TRP A 174 -6.81 6.55 2.11
C TRP A 174 -5.74 7.31 1.33
N VAL A 175 -5.30 8.50 1.78
CA VAL A 175 -4.26 9.29 1.09
C VAL A 175 -2.97 8.47 0.91
N PHE A 176 -2.45 7.89 1.99
CA PHE A 176 -1.17 7.18 1.96
C PHE A 176 -1.21 5.89 1.13
N PRO A 177 -2.24 5.01 1.25
CA PRO A 177 -2.42 3.87 0.35
C PRO A 177 -2.48 4.26 -1.13
N LEU A 178 -3.22 5.33 -1.45
CA LEU A 178 -3.38 5.80 -2.83
C LEU A 178 -2.05 6.34 -3.38
N LEU A 179 -1.28 7.06 -2.55
CA LEU A 179 0.08 7.50 -2.88
C LEU A 179 0.98 6.30 -3.19
N CYS A 180 0.98 5.27 -2.35
CA CYS A 180 1.77 4.06 -2.56
C CYS A 180 1.38 3.33 -3.84
N ALA A 181 0.08 3.24 -4.13
CA ALA A 181 -0.44 2.60 -5.34
C ALA A 181 0.01 3.32 -6.61
N ILE A 182 -0.19 4.65 -6.68
CA ILE A 182 0.24 5.45 -7.83
C ILE A 182 1.76 5.42 -7.97
N TYR A 183 2.51 5.56 -6.88
CA TYR A 183 3.97 5.43 -6.90
C TYR A 183 4.41 4.09 -7.50
N GLY A 184 3.83 2.97 -7.07
CA GLY A 184 4.16 1.64 -7.59
C GLY A 184 3.87 1.49 -9.09
N ILE A 185 2.75 2.04 -9.56
CA ILE A 185 2.38 2.07 -10.99
C ILE A 185 3.37 2.93 -11.78
N THR A 186 3.59 4.18 -11.35
CA THR A 186 4.47 5.13 -12.05
C THR A 186 5.90 4.62 -12.13
N LYS A 187 6.42 4.07 -11.03
CA LYS A 187 7.75 3.43 -11.00
C LYS A 187 7.84 2.29 -12.00
N SER A 188 6.83 1.43 -12.06
CA SER A 188 6.81 0.29 -12.99
C SER A 188 6.76 0.73 -14.46
N ILE A 189 6.14 1.88 -14.75
CA ILE A 189 6.10 2.47 -16.09
C ILE A 189 7.47 3.08 -16.44
N HIS A 190 8.07 3.85 -15.54
CA HIS A 190 9.35 4.54 -15.79
C HIS A 190 10.53 3.58 -15.88
N ALA A 191 10.54 2.52 -15.06
CA ALA A 191 11.57 1.49 -15.12
C ALA A 191 11.69 0.84 -16.51
N ARG A 192 10.59 0.75 -17.27
CA ARG A 192 10.58 0.20 -18.64
C ARG A 192 11.30 1.05 -19.68
N ARG A 193 11.52 2.34 -19.41
CA ARG A 193 12.14 3.26 -20.38
C ARG A 193 13.67 3.14 -20.41
N PHE A 194 14.24 2.60 -19.33
CA PHE A 194 15.69 2.47 -19.15
C PHE A 194 16.17 1.02 -19.28
N GLU A 195 15.27 0.10 -19.63
CA GLU A 195 15.55 -1.27 -20.11
C GLU A 195 15.58 -1.28 -21.64
#